data_AF-A0A292YFY5-F1
#
_entry.id   AF-A0A292YFY5-F1
#
_cell.length_a   1.000
_cell.length_b   1.000
_cell.length_c   1.000
_cell.angle_alpha   90.00
_cell.angle_beta   90.00
_cell.angle_gamma   90.00
#
_symmetry.space_group_name_H-M   'P 1'
#
loop_
_entity.id
_entity.type
_entity.pdbx_description
1 polymer ?
#
loop_
_entity_poly.entity_id
_entity_poly.type
_entity_poly.pdbx_seq_one_letter_code
_entity_poly.pdbx_strand_id
1 'polypeptide(L)'
;MKRAYGVIGIRAIMSNWNADFTGRPKSTSDGEIFGSDKALKYPVKRMWADEGKKVMYFKSYIEDKDGSLRPKTLKERYEELFGKLDKKTPTKEVLKNLFSCIDVKNFGATFAEEGQNISITGAVQIGQGFNKFENTNVEIQDILSPFSDGKKVKAGEDVNQSTLGTKIMVDEAHYFYGFSVNPRNYDEYKSVLDDFKGYTKEDFKEFKKAARFAVTRFATNSKFGCDNEFALFVEYESEKYLPDLSEYIKFDSEKREIDLSDIEELVGEAKVEVNADTKKVKVKTKWEIKNIYQ
;
A
#
# COMPACT_ATOMS: atom_id res chain seq x y z
N MET A 1 -3.76 20.95 9.03
CA MET A 1 -2.44 20.36 8.78
C MET A 1 -1.87 20.98 7.51
N LYS A 2 -0.54 21.10 7.39
CA LYS A 2 0.15 21.55 6.17
C LYS A 2 0.71 20.37 5.38
N ARG A 3 1.51 20.63 4.35
CA ARG A 3 2.10 19.61 3.50
C ARG A 3 3.06 18.72 4.31
N ALA A 4 3.06 17.42 4.02
CA ALA A 4 3.99 16.48 4.61
C ALA A 4 4.58 15.57 3.53
N TYR A 5 5.74 15.00 3.83
CA TYR A 5 6.49 14.11 2.94
C TYR A 5 6.99 12.91 3.72
N GLY A 6 7.44 11.88 3.01
CA GLY A 6 8.10 10.79 3.69
C GLY A 6 8.44 9.63 2.76
N VAL A 7 8.96 8.59 3.40
CA VAL A 7 9.32 7.34 2.73
C VAL A 7 8.85 6.17 3.56
N ILE A 8 8.34 5.13 2.91
CA ILE A 8 7.96 3.85 3.53
C ILE A 8 8.89 2.77 2.96
N GLY A 9 9.67 2.13 3.82
CA GLY A 9 10.57 1.04 3.47
C GLY A 9 9.95 -0.32 3.80
N ILE A 10 9.91 -1.20 2.81
CA ILE A 10 9.42 -2.57 2.91
C ILE A 10 10.54 -3.52 2.55
N ARG A 11 10.90 -4.44 3.44
CA ARG A 11 11.75 -5.57 3.08
C ARG A 11 10.93 -6.75 2.60
N ALA A 12 11.53 -7.60 1.76
CA ALA A 12 11.04 -8.91 1.41
C ALA A 12 12.17 -9.94 1.54
N ILE A 13 11.99 -10.96 2.37
CA ILE A 13 12.94 -12.07 2.55
C ILE A 13 12.25 -13.37 2.16
N MET A 14 12.82 -14.11 1.21
CA MET A 14 12.23 -15.35 0.66
C MET A 14 10.73 -15.17 0.35
N SER A 15 10.40 -14.04 -0.30
CA SER A 15 9.02 -13.60 -0.51
C SER A 15 8.89 -12.81 -1.80
N ASN A 16 7.66 -12.60 -2.27
CA ASN A 16 7.39 -11.82 -3.47
C ASN A 16 6.45 -10.66 -3.13
N TRP A 17 7.03 -9.48 -2.94
CA TRP A 17 6.28 -8.30 -2.50
C TRP A 17 5.24 -7.84 -3.54
N ASN A 18 5.63 -7.69 -4.80
CA ASN A 18 4.72 -7.39 -5.89
C ASN A 18 5.08 -8.19 -7.16
N ALA A 19 4.23 -9.16 -7.47
CA ALA A 19 4.36 -9.93 -8.71
C ALA A 19 3.76 -9.21 -9.92
N ASP A 20 4.31 -9.49 -11.11
CA ASP A 20 3.72 -9.20 -12.41
C ASP A 20 2.74 -10.32 -12.85
N PHE A 21 2.27 -10.29 -14.10
CA PHE A 21 1.35 -11.29 -14.63
C PHE A 21 1.98 -12.67 -14.86
N THR A 22 3.31 -12.77 -14.87
CA THR A 22 4.06 -14.03 -14.97
C THR A 22 4.35 -14.64 -13.59
N GLY A 23 4.04 -13.91 -12.52
CA GLY A 23 4.34 -14.31 -11.14
C GLY A 23 5.73 -13.88 -10.66
N ARG A 24 6.58 -13.32 -11.53
CA ARG A 24 7.90 -12.80 -11.15
C ARG A 24 7.78 -11.47 -10.43
N PRO A 25 8.76 -11.09 -9.59
CA PRO A 25 8.82 -9.72 -9.05
C PRO A 25 8.74 -8.71 -10.19
N LYS A 26 7.92 -7.67 -10.05
CA LYS A 26 7.81 -6.62 -11.06
C LYS A 26 9.16 -5.95 -11.26
N SER A 27 9.52 -5.71 -12.51
CA SER A 27 10.72 -4.97 -12.88
C SER A 27 10.44 -3.95 -13.99
N THR A 28 11.29 -2.93 -14.09
CA THR A 28 11.34 -2.04 -15.26
C THR A 28 11.86 -2.79 -16.48
N SER A 29 11.84 -2.15 -17.65
CA SER A 29 12.48 -2.68 -18.86
C SER A 29 13.98 -2.92 -18.68
N ASP A 30 14.60 -2.13 -17.80
CA ASP A 30 16.04 -2.15 -17.55
C ASP A 30 16.41 -3.13 -16.41
N GLY A 31 15.42 -3.87 -15.89
CA GLY A 31 15.61 -4.91 -14.89
C GLY A 31 15.50 -4.46 -13.43
N GLU A 32 15.24 -3.18 -13.16
CA GLU A 32 15.10 -2.68 -11.79
C GLU A 32 13.82 -3.20 -11.15
N ILE A 33 13.94 -3.96 -10.06
CA ILE A 33 12.82 -4.51 -9.33
C ILE A 33 12.10 -3.39 -8.56
N PHE A 34 10.77 -3.34 -8.65
CA PHE A 34 9.97 -2.36 -7.92
C PHE A 34 8.62 -2.94 -7.49
N GLY A 35 8.04 -2.36 -6.45
CA GLY A 35 6.67 -2.62 -6.05
C GLY A 35 5.78 -1.43 -6.38
N SER A 36 4.59 -1.68 -6.91
CA SER A 36 3.68 -0.60 -7.25
C SER A 36 3.05 0.06 -6.04
N ASP A 37 2.63 1.33 -6.19
CA ASP A 37 1.85 2.06 -5.18
C ASP A 37 0.62 1.25 -4.71
N LYS A 38 -0.01 0.51 -5.62
CA LYS A 38 -1.16 -0.36 -5.33
C LYS A 38 -0.79 -1.53 -4.41
N ALA A 39 0.42 -2.08 -4.53
CA ALA A 39 0.88 -3.16 -3.67
C ALA A 39 1.03 -2.68 -2.22
N LEU A 40 1.46 -1.43 -2.00
CA LEU A 40 1.51 -0.83 -0.66
C LEU A 40 0.13 -0.39 -0.15
N LYS A 41 -0.69 0.23 -1.01
CA LYS A 41 -2.05 0.68 -0.64
C LYS A 41 -2.97 -0.47 -0.22
N TYR A 42 -2.80 -1.67 -0.79
CA TYR A 42 -3.69 -2.79 -0.50
C TYR A 42 -3.62 -3.28 0.97
N PRO A 43 -2.44 -3.61 1.55
CA PRO A 43 -2.32 -3.92 2.97
C PRO A 43 -2.82 -2.80 3.88
N VAL A 44 -2.58 -1.54 3.52
CA VAL A 44 -3.09 -0.37 4.27
C VAL A 44 -4.62 -0.38 4.32
N LYS A 45 -5.28 -0.55 3.18
CA LYS A 45 -6.73 -0.69 3.10
C LYS A 45 -7.25 -1.90 3.87
N ARG A 46 -6.54 -3.04 3.79
CA ARG A 46 -6.90 -4.25 4.53
C ARG A 46 -6.87 -3.99 6.03
N MET A 47 -5.80 -3.36 6.53
CA MET A 47 -5.67 -3.01 7.94
C MET A 47 -6.83 -2.15 8.43
N TRP A 48 -7.17 -1.11 7.68
CA TRP A 48 -8.31 -0.26 8.02
C TRP A 48 -9.65 -1.00 7.99
N ALA A 49 -9.88 -1.85 7.00
CA ALA A 49 -11.10 -2.64 6.91
C ALA A 49 -11.24 -3.61 8.10
N ASP A 50 -10.15 -4.30 8.46
CA ASP A 50 -10.13 -5.21 9.62
C ASP A 50 -10.30 -4.46 10.96
N GLU A 51 -9.94 -3.17 11.02
CA GLU A 51 -10.18 -2.28 12.17
C GLU A 51 -11.60 -1.67 12.18
N GLY A 52 -12.47 -2.11 11.27
CA GLY A 52 -13.86 -1.63 11.19
C GLY A 52 -14.04 -0.26 10.54
N LYS A 53 -13.00 0.30 9.91
CA LYS A 53 -13.11 1.57 9.18
C LYS A 53 -13.79 1.35 7.81
N LYS A 54 -14.54 2.35 7.35
CA LYS A 54 -15.15 2.32 6.02
C LYS A 54 -14.07 2.45 4.94
N VAL A 55 -13.99 1.45 4.06
CA VAL A 55 -13.05 1.41 2.92
C VAL A 55 -13.85 1.17 1.64
N MET A 56 -13.87 2.13 0.74
CA MET A 56 -14.68 2.09 -0.47
C MET A 56 -14.09 1.14 -1.52
N TYR A 57 -12.82 1.32 -1.88
CA TYR A 57 -12.16 0.59 -2.96
C TYR A 57 -11.43 -0.64 -2.42
N PHE A 58 -12.22 -1.60 -1.95
CA PHE A 58 -11.75 -2.88 -1.43
C PHE A 58 -12.58 -4.01 -2.03
N LYS A 59 -11.92 -5.02 -2.61
CA LYS A 59 -12.62 -6.13 -3.25
C LYS A 59 -13.35 -6.97 -2.20
N SER A 60 -14.67 -7.07 -2.38
CA SER A 60 -15.56 -7.91 -1.58
C SER A 60 -16.50 -8.68 -2.50
N TYR A 61 -17.09 -9.76 -1.99
CA TYR A 61 -17.95 -10.65 -2.76
C TYR A 61 -19.41 -10.54 -2.33
N ILE A 62 -20.30 -10.94 -3.22
CA ILE A 62 -21.72 -11.16 -2.98
C ILE A 62 -22.09 -12.52 -3.57
N GLU A 63 -23.03 -13.19 -2.92
CA GLU A 63 -23.67 -14.41 -3.42
C GLU A 63 -24.92 -14.02 -4.21
N ASP A 64 -24.97 -14.39 -5.47
CA ASP A 64 -26.15 -14.21 -6.31
C ASP A 64 -27.22 -15.27 -5.98
N LYS A 65 -28.44 -15.05 -6.46
CA LYS A 65 -29.59 -15.93 -6.16
C LYS A 65 -29.42 -17.39 -6.59
N ASP A 66 -28.54 -17.63 -7.57
CA ASP A 66 -28.20 -18.95 -8.06
C ASP A 66 -27.11 -19.65 -7.23
N GLY A 67 -26.65 -19.02 -6.14
CA GLY A 67 -25.59 -19.52 -5.26
C GLY A 67 -24.17 -19.24 -5.77
N SER A 68 -24.02 -18.52 -6.89
CA SER A 68 -22.71 -18.17 -7.42
C SER A 68 -22.10 -16.97 -6.67
N LEU A 69 -20.77 -17.00 -6.46
CA LEU A 69 -20.03 -15.90 -5.84
C LEU A 69 -19.37 -15.03 -6.90
N ARG A 70 -19.64 -13.73 -6.85
CA ARG A 70 -18.96 -12.74 -7.71
C ARG A 70 -18.47 -11.52 -6.92
N PRO A 71 -17.49 -10.77 -7.46
CA PRO A 71 -17.12 -9.48 -6.89
C PRO A 71 -18.32 -8.50 -6.92
N LYS A 72 -18.45 -7.69 -5.86
CA LYS A 72 -19.39 -6.58 -5.83
C LYS A 72 -19.02 -5.53 -6.88
N THR A 73 -20.05 -4.96 -7.49
CA THR A 73 -19.96 -3.72 -8.29
C THR A 73 -19.65 -2.52 -7.39
N LEU A 74 -19.25 -1.40 -8.00
CA LEU A 74 -18.98 -0.17 -7.26
C LEU A 74 -20.24 0.35 -6.55
N LYS A 75 -21.40 0.33 -7.24
CA LYS A 75 -22.71 0.57 -6.63
C LYS A 75 -23.02 -0.34 -5.45
N GLU A 76 -22.92 -1.67 -5.60
CA GLU A 76 -23.22 -2.60 -4.49
C GLU A 76 -22.31 -2.36 -3.28
N ARG A 77 -21.04 -2.02 -3.52
CA ARG A 77 -20.10 -1.67 -2.45
C ARG A 77 -20.48 -0.37 -1.76
N TYR A 78 -20.94 0.63 -2.50
CA TYR A 78 -21.46 1.87 -1.91
C TYR A 78 -22.69 1.58 -1.07
N GLU A 79 -23.63 0.80 -1.60
CA GLU A 79 -24.90 0.48 -0.96
C GLU A 79 -24.72 -0.34 0.32
N GLU A 80 -23.72 -1.21 0.36
CA GLU A 80 -23.31 -1.91 1.58
C GLU A 80 -22.84 -0.95 2.68
N LEU A 81 -22.13 0.12 2.34
CA LEU A 81 -21.53 1.05 3.32
C LEU A 81 -22.45 2.18 3.77
N PHE A 82 -23.43 2.53 2.93
CA PHE A 82 -24.23 3.76 3.07
C PHE A 82 -25.73 3.58 2.81
N GLY A 83 -26.16 2.42 2.31
CA GLY A 83 -27.52 2.21 1.84
C GLY A 83 -27.74 2.64 0.39
N LYS A 84 -28.99 2.50 -0.05
CA LYS A 84 -29.39 2.58 -1.46
C LYS A 84 -28.88 3.83 -2.19
N LEU A 85 -28.38 3.64 -3.42
CA LEU A 85 -27.95 4.69 -4.33
C LEU A 85 -28.93 4.80 -5.50
N ASP A 86 -29.68 5.90 -5.52
CA ASP A 86 -30.66 6.22 -6.56
C ASP A 86 -30.14 7.34 -7.47
N LYS A 87 -30.63 7.42 -8.71
CA LYS A 87 -30.25 8.49 -9.67
C LYS A 87 -30.54 9.90 -9.15
N LYS A 88 -31.46 10.03 -8.19
CA LYS A 88 -31.88 11.30 -7.57
C LYS A 88 -31.12 11.59 -6.27
N THR A 89 -30.27 10.69 -5.80
CA THR A 89 -29.45 10.92 -4.60
C THR A 89 -28.58 12.16 -4.83
N PRO A 90 -28.64 13.19 -3.95
CA PRO A 90 -27.87 14.41 -4.15
C PRO A 90 -26.36 14.14 -4.21
N THR A 91 -25.65 14.70 -5.18
CA THR A 91 -24.19 14.54 -5.31
C THR A 91 -23.44 14.98 -4.05
N LYS A 92 -23.94 15.99 -3.32
CA LYS A 92 -23.37 16.40 -2.02
C LYS A 92 -23.44 15.29 -0.97
N GLU A 93 -24.51 14.51 -0.96
CA GLU A 93 -24.65 13.36 -0.05
C GLU A 93 -23.66 12.26 -0.43
N VAL A 94 -23.56 11.92 -1.72
CA VAL A 94 -22.58 10.95 -2.23
C VAL A 94 -21.15 11.38 -1.88
N LEU A 95 -20.82 12.66 -2.07
CA LEU A 95 -19.51 13.22 -1.67
C LEU A 95 -19.26 13.09 -0.16
N LYS A 96 -20.22 13.43 0.70
CA LYS A 96 -20.10 13.26 2.17
C LYS A 96 -19.84 11.80 2.53
N ASN A 97 -20.53 10.86 1.90
CA ASN A 97 -20.34 9.44 2.10
C ASN A 97 -18.94 8.98 1.64
N LEU A 98 -18.53 9.38 0.44
CA LEU A 98 -17.20 9.07 -0.09
C LEU A 98 -16.08 9.61 0.82
N PHE A 99 -16.18 10.86 1.29
CA PHE A 99 -15.18 11.44 2.22
C PHE A 99 -15.18 10.80 3.62
N SER A 100 -16.25 10.08 3.99
CA SER A 100 -16.27 9.29 5.23
C SER A 100 -15.47 7.98 5.12
N CYS A 101 -15.14 7.54 3.90
CA CYS A 101 -14.26 6.39 3.66
C CYS A 101 -12.80 6.82 3.80
N ILE A 102 -12.06 6.12 4.67
CA ILE A 102 -10.68 6.49 4.98
C ILE A 102 -9.74 6.35 3.77
N ASP A 103 -9.99 5.37 2.91
CA ASP A 103 -9.19 5.16 1.71
C ASP A 103 -9.43 6.22 0.64
N VAL A 104 -10.66 6.74 0.52
CA VAL A 104 -10.98 7.86 -0.37
C VAL A 104 -10.28 9.13 0.11
N LYS A 105 -10.34 9.39 1.41
CA LYS A 105 -9.71 10.57 2.01
C LYS A 105 -8.17 10.54 1.98
N ASN A 106 -7.58 9.36 1.90
CA ASN A 106 -6.13 9.23 1.73
C ASN A 106 -5.74 9.13 0.25
N PHE A 107 -6.32 8.21 -0.50
CA PHE A 107 -5.84 7.81 -1.83
C PHE A 107 -6.72 8.28 -2.99
N GLY A 108 -7.85 8.92 -2.71
CA GLY A 108 -8.77 9.42 -3.72
C GLY A 108 -9.77 8.38 -4.21
N ALA A 109 -10.61 8.81 -5.14
CA ALA A 109 -11.69 8.01 -5.70
C ALA A 109 -12.00 8.44 -7.13
N THR A 110 -12.31 7.46 -7.98
CA THR A 110 -13.04 7.67 -9.24
C THR A 110 -14.36 6.93 -9.12
N PHE A 111 -15.42 7.65 -8.79
CA PHE A 111 -16.75 7.10 -8.58
C PHE A 111 -17.61 7.42 -9.80
N ALA A 112 -17.74 6.43 -10.69
CA ALA A 112 -18.48 6.53 -11.93
C ALA A 112 -19.66 5.54 -11.87
N GLU A 113 -20.83 6.07 -11.51
CA GLU A 113 -22.10 5.36 -11.43
C GLU A 113 -23.20 6.17 -12.12
N GLU A 114 -24.32 5.54 -12.43
CA GLU A 114 -25.39 6.23 -13.16
C GLU A 114 -25.92 7.46 -12.39
N GLY A 115 -25.77 8.65 -12.97
CA GLY A 115 -26.12 9.93 -12.35
C GLY A 115 -25.06 10.52 -11.42
N GLN A 116 -23.92 9.84 -11.23
CA GLN A 116 -22.81 10.30 -10.37
C GLN A 116 -21.46 10.07 -11.06
N ASN A 117 -20.78 11.15 -11.45
CA ASN A 117 -19.42 11.10 -11.99
C ASN A 117 -18.51 11.99 -11.13
N ILE A 118 -17.90 11.39 -10.11
CA ILE A 118 -17.11 12.10 -9.10
C ILE A 118 -15.66 11.64 -9.20
N SER A 119 -14.74 12.58 -9.28
CA SER A 119 -13.30 12.34 -9.14
C SER A 119 -12.77 13.12 -7.95
N ILE A 120 -12.17 12.43 -7.00
CA ILE A 120 -11.55 12.99 -5.79
C ILE A 120 -10.07 12.67 -5.84
N THR A 121 -9.23 13.71 -5.84
CA THR A 121 -7.78 13.54 -5.70
C THR A 121 -7.45 13.29 -4.22
N GLY A 122 -6.84 12.14 -3.92
CA GLY A 122 -6.43 11.80 -2.55
C GLY A 122 -5.46 12.81 -1.95
N ALA A 123 -5.52 13.03 -0.63
CA ALA A 123 -4.54 13.86 0.06
C ALA A 123 -3.13 13.25 -0.01
N VAL A 124 -3.02 11.91 -0.01
CA VAL A 124 -1.76 11.17 -0.02
C VAL A 124 -1.48 10.61 -1.41
N GLN A 125 -0.36 11.03 -2.00
CA GLN A 125 0.17 10.48 -3.25
C GLN A 125 1.43 9.67 -2.94
N ILE A 126 1.45 8.41 -3.36
CA ILE A 126 2.54 7.44 -3.12
C ILE A 126 3.15 7.06 -4.47
N GLY A 127 4.47 7.11 -4.58
CA GLY A 127 5.24 6.69 -5.74
C GLY A 127 5.36 5.17 -5.88
N GLN A 128 6.15 4.72 -6.87
CA GLN A 128 6.58 3.33 -6.94
C GLN A 128 7.71 3.11 -5.92
N GLY A 129 7.76 1.93 -5.30
CA GLY A 129 8.82 1.60 -4.36
C GLY A 129 9.90 0.80 -5.06
N PHE A 130 11.05 1.41 -5.34
CA PHE A 130 12.16 0.72 -6.00
C PHE A 130 12.97 -0.08 -4.99
N ASN A 131 13.38 -1.29 -5.41
CA ASN A 131 14.35 -2.09 -4.67
C ASN A 131 15.72 -1.39 -4.70
N LYS A 132 16.33 -1.21 -3.53
CA LYS A 132 17.69 -0.65 -3.40
C LYS A 132 18.72 -1.66 -2.91
N PHE A 133 18.35 -2.94 -2.81
CA PHE A 133 19.28 -4.02 -2.52
C PHE A 133 19.97 -4.48 -3.80
N GLU A 134 21.30 -4.44 -3.82
CA GLU A 134 22.09 -4.70 -5.03
C GLU A 134 22.19 -6.19 -5.39
N ASN A 135 22.11 -7.06 -4.39
CA ASN A 135 22.37 -8.50 -4.55
C ASN A 135 21.08 -9.34 -4.62
N THR A 136 19.96 -8.76 -5.04
CA THR A 136 18.68 -9.48 -5.13
C THR A 136 18.71 -10.56 -6.21
N ASN A 137 18.40 -11.79 -5.84
CA ASN A 137 18.20 -12.92 -6.73
C ASN A 137 16.74 -13.34 -6.78
N VAL A 138 16.27 -13.76 -7.95
CA VAL A 138 14.94 -14.33 -8.11
C VAL A 138 15.03 -15.85 -7.96
N GLU A 139 14.40 -16.35 -6.92
CA GLU A 139 14.33 -17.77 -6.57
C GLU A 139 13.05 -18.40 -7.11
N ILE A 140 13.17 -19.60 -7.68
CA ILE A 140 12.04 -20.38 -8.20
C ILE A 140 12.04 -21.72 -7.48
N GLN A 141 10.94 -22.02 -6.79
CA GLN A 141 10.77 -23.27 -6.07
C GLN A 141 9.53 -24.00 -6.57
N ASP A 142 9.69 -25.28 -6.91
CA ASP A 142 8.57 -26.14 -7.22
C ASP A 142 7.88 -26.61 -5.93
N ILE A 143 6.55 -26.60 -5.96
CA ILE A 143 5.69 -26.99 -4.85
C ILE A 143 4.77 -28.10 -5.34
N LEU A 144 4.77 -29.22 -4.63
CA LEU A 144 3.83 -30.30 -4.90
C LEU A 144 2.49 -30.00 -4.22
N SER A 145 1.40 -30.04 -5.00
CA SER A 145 0.05 -30.05 -4.44
C SER A 145 -0.19 -31.37 -3.68
N PRO A 146 -0.80 -31.36 -2.49
CA PRO A 146 -1.18 -32.60 -1.81
C PRO A 146 -2.36 -33.32 -2.50
N PHE A 147 -2.96 -32.71 -3.52
CA PHE A 147 -4.11 -33.24 -4.26
C PHE A 147 -3.67 -33.83 -5.61
N SER A 148 -4.26 -34.98 -5.98
CA SER A 148 -4.12 -35.61 -7.29
C SER A 148 -4.58 -34.66 -8.41
N ASP A 149 -3.91 -34.70 -9.56
CA ASP A 149 -4.29 -33.92 -10.74
C ASP A 149 -5.59 -34.41 -11.44
N GLY A 150 -6.22 -35.47 -10.91
CA GLY A 150 -7.51 -35.99 -11.37
C GLY A 150 -7.47 -36.67 -12.73
N LYS A 151 -6.29 -36.87 -13.33
CA LYS A 151 -6.17 -37.58 -14.61
C LYS A 151 -6.32 -39.09 -14.41
N LYS A 152 -7.00 -39.74 -15.35
CA LYS A 152 -7.08 -41.22 -15.38
C LYS A 152 -5.70 -41.79 -15.67
N VAL A 153 -5.06 -42.36 -14.65
CA VAL A 153 -3.78 -43.06 -14.77
C VAL A 153 -4.02 -44.42 -15.44
N LYS A 154 -3.21 -44.79 -16.45
CA LYS A 154 -3.29 -46.11 -17.08
C LYS A 154 -2.77 -47.18 -16.11
N ALA A 155 -3.30 -48.40 -16.20
CA ALA A 155 -2.84 -49.50 -15.36
C ALA A 155 -1.33 -49.75 -15.58
N GLY A 156 -0.53 -49.57 -14.52
CA GLY A 156 0.94 -49.71 -14.55
C GLY A 156 1.72 -48.40 -14.45
N GLU A 157 1.07 -47.24 -14.46
CA GLU A 157 1.69 -45.93 -14.21
C GLU A 157 1.48 -45.46 -12.77
N ASP A 158 2.44 -44.69 -12.24
CA ASP A 158 2.45 -44.20 -10.86
C ASP A 158 1.23 -43.32 -10.56
N VAL A 159 0.41 -43.74 -9.59
CA VAL A 159 -0.96 -43.21 -9.33
C VAL A 159 -0.95 -41.81 -8.67
N ASN A 160 0.22 -41.20 -8.51
CA ASN A 160 0.47 -40.05 -7.62
C ASN A 160 1.02 -38.80 -8.32
N GLN A 161 0.61 -38.50 -9.56
CA GLN A 161 0.97 -37.19 -10.15
C GLN A 161 0.15 -36.09 -9.49
N SER A 162 0.71 -35.51 -8.43
CA SER A 162 0.29 -34.24 -7.85
C SER A 162 0.51 -33.11 -8.84
N THR A 163 -0.33 -32.07 -8.80
CA THR A 163 -0.07 -30.87 -9.60
C THR A 163 1.20 -30.17 -9.08
N LEU A 164 2.19 -29.96 -9.95
CA LEU A 164 3.32 -29.06 -9.66
C LEU A 164 2.84 -27.60 -9.74
N GLY A 165 2.89 -26.90 -8.63
CA GLY A 165 2.86 -25.44 -8.59
C GLY A 165 4.27 -24.87 -8.53
N THR A 166 4.43 -23.59 -8.84
CA THR A 166 5.71 -22.89 -8.75
C THR A 166 5.56 -21.66 -7.87
N LYS A 167 6.50 -21.46 -6.94
CA LYS A 167 6.60 -20.25 -6.11
C LYS A 167 7.82 -19.46 -6.54
N ILE A 168 7.58 -18.27 -7.06
CA ILE A 168 8.63 -17.33 -7.49
C ILE A 168 8.75 -16.22 -6.45
N MET A 169 9.96 -16.01 -5.93
CA MET A 169 10.27 -15.10 -4.83
C MET A 169 11.60 -14.39 -5.09
N VAL A 170 11.91 -13.38 -4.29
CA VAL A 170 13.29 -12.91 -4.13
C VAL A 170 13.89 -13.51 -2.86
N ASP A 171 15.22 -13.68 -2.85
CA ASP A 171 15.98 -14.00 -1.63
C ASP A 171 15.90 -12.85 -0.62
N GLU A 172 16.19 -11.61 -1.05
CA GLU A 172 16.16 -10.38 -0.28
C GLU A 172 15.92 -9.17 -1.21
N ALA A 173 15.01 -8.27 -0.83
CA ALA A 173 14.80 -6.99 -1.50
C ALA A 173 14.31 -5.92 -0.51
N HIS A 174 14.63 -4.66 -0.77
CA HIS A 174 14.36 -3.51 0.08
C HIS A 174 13.73 -2.37 -0.73
N TYR A 175 12.41 -2.25 -0.67
CA TYR A 175 11.60 -1.32 -1.46
C TYR A 175 11.36 0.00 -0.72
N PHE A 176 11.69 1.14 -1.33
CA PHE A 176 11.48 2.45 -0.72
C PHE A 176 10.44 3.28 -1.48
N TYR A 177 9.31 3.55 -0.85
CA TYR A 177 8.17 4.27 -1.41
C TYR A 177 8.14 5.72 -0.94
N GLY A 178 8.39 6.67 -1.85
CA GLY A 178 8.13 8.07 -1.59
C GLY A 178 6.64 8.37 -1.45
N PHE A 179 6.30 9.32 -0.59
CA PHE A 179 4.96 9.90 -0.58
C PHE A 179 4.96 11.39 -0.26
N SER A 180 3.88 12.05 -0.70
CA SER A 180 3.53 13.41 -0.29
C SER A 180 2.09 13.48 0.18
N VAL A 181 1.82 14.36 1.14
CA VAL A 181 0.49 14.66 1.66
C VAL A 181 0.17 16.11 1.34
N ASN A 182 -0.87 16.35 0.55
CA ASN A 182 -1.38 17.66 0.19
C ASN A 182 -2.81 17.87 0.69
N PRO A 183 -3.01 18.41 1.92
CA PRO A 183 -4.33 18.69 2.45
C PRO A 183 -5.15 19.69 1.63
N ARG A 184 -4.50 20.52 0.80
CA ARG A 184 -5.17 21.53 -0.05
C ARG A 184 -5.98 20.93 -1.19
N ASN A 185 -5.75 19.65 -1.53
CA ASN A 185 -6.59 18.92 -2.48
C ASN A 185 -8.08 18.94 -2.05
N TYR A 186 -8.37 19.28 -0.80
CA TYR A 186 -9.71 19.33 -0.25
C TYR A 186 -10.26 20.72 0.02
N ASP A 187 -9.56 21.78 -0.35
CA ASP A 187 -10.00 23.16 -0.09
C ASP A 187 -11.30 23.49 -0.83
N GLU A 188 -11.47 23.01 -2.07
CA GLU A 188 -12.71 23.20 -2.83
C GLU A 188 -13.92 22.57 -2.13
N TYR A 189 -13.76 21.37 -1.56
CA TYR A 189 -14.86 20.67 -0.89
C TYR A 189 -15.29 21.31 0.42
N LYS A 190 -14.39 22.02 1.12
CA LYS A 190 -14.73 22.78 2.34
C LYS A 190 -15.77 23.86 2.08
N SER A 191 -15.81 24.40 0.86
CA SER A 191 -16.76 25.45 0.48
C SER A 191 -18.14 24.91 0.08
N VAL A 192 -18.24 23.63 -0.31
CA VAL A 192 -19.47 23.04 -0.85
C VAL A 192 -20.12 21.99 0.06
N LEU A 193 -19.36 21.39 0.98
CA LEU A 193 -19.82 20.39 1.95
C LEU A 193 -19.87 20.99 3.36
N ASP A 194 -21.06 20.96 3.96
CA ASP A 194 -21.25 21.41 5.34
C ASP A 194 -20.45 20.51 6.31
N ASP A 195 -19.84 21.13 7.31
CA ASP A 195 -19.03 20.52 8.38
C ASP A 195 -17.79 19.72 7.91
N PHE A 196 -17.41 19.83 6.63
CA PHE A 196 -16.24 19.14 6.13
C PHE A 196 -14.94 19.90 6.45
N LYS A 197 -14.11 19.32 7.33
CA LYS A 197 -12.85 19.91 7.79
C LYS A 197 -11.66 19.70 6.83
N GLY A 198 -11.84 18.95 5.74
CA GLY A 198 -10.74 18.51 4.88
C GLY A 198 -9.90 17.40 5.52
N TYR A 199 -8.61 17.36 5.17
CA TYR A 199 -7.64 16.39 5.71
C TYR A 199 -7.04 16.92 7.02
N THR A 200 -7.30 16.20 8.11
CA THR A 200 -7.01 16.59 9.50
C THR A 200 -5.71 15.95 10.02
N LYS A 201 -5.26 16.38 11.21
CA LYS A 201 -4.08 15.77 11.86
C LYS A 201 -4.38 14.32 12.28
N GLU A 202 -5.63 14.02 12.61
CA GLU A 202 -6.11 12.70 12.98
C GLU A 202 -6.06 11.74 11.78
N ASP A 203 -6.48 12.20 10.59
CA ASP A 203 -6.37 11.41 9.35
C ASP A 203 -4.92 11.08 9.05
N PHE A 204 -4.02 12.06 9.18
CA PHE A 204 -2.59 11.82 8.95
C PHE A 204 -1.99 10.88 10.00
N LYS A 205 -2.34 11.04 11.29
CA LYS A 205 -1.90 10.14 12.35
C LYS A 205 -2.31 8.69 12.05
N GLU A 206 -3.52 8.51 11.54
CA GLU A 206 -4.00 7.20 11.12
C GLU A 206 -3.26 6.66 9.89
N PHE A 207 -2.95 7.52 8.91
CA PHE A 207 -2.08 7.15 7.80
C PHE A 207 -0.68 6.75 8.27
N LYS A 208 -0.04 7.51 9.17
CA LYS A 208 1.28 7.17 9.75
C LYS A 208 1.27 5.82 10.43
N LYS A 209 0.21 5.50 11.19
CA LYS A 209 0.01 4.19 11.80
C LYS A 209 0.01 3.10 10.73
N ALA A 210 -0.85 3.21 9.72
CA ALA A 210 -0.94 2.17 8.69
C ALA A 210 0.35 2.06 7.85
N ALA A 211 0.99 3.18 7.54
CA ALA A 211 2.27 3.23 6.83
C ALA A 211 3.40 2.49 7.56
N ARG A 212 3.36 2.42 8.91
CA ARG A 212 4.34 1.71 9.73
C ARG A 212 4.07 0.22 9.91
N PHE A 213 2.82 -0.22 9.83
CA PHE A 213 2.45 -1.56 10.30
C PHE A 213 1.70 -2.42 9.28
N ALA A 214 1.08 -1.83 8.26
CA ALA A 214 0.09 -2.54 7.46
C ALA A 214 0.65 -3.75 6.70
N VAL A 215 1.91 -3.69 6.25
CA VAL A 215 2.55 -4.79 5.52
C VAL A 215 2.94 -5.92 6.47
N THR A 216 3.61 -5.59 7.57
CA THR A 216 3.94 -6.58 8.62
C THR A 216 2.68 -7.24 9.19
N ARG A 217 1.59 -6.50 9.36
CA ARG A 217 0.30 -7.04 9.80
C ARG A 217 -0.37 -7.95 8.76
N PHE A 218 -0.12 -7.71 7.46
CA PHE A 218 -0.83 -8.42 6.40
C PHE A 218 -0.42 -9.89 6.29
N ALA A 219 0.88 -10.20 6.42
CA ALA A 219 1.48 -11.52 6.67
C ALA A 219 0.72 -12.77 6.14
N THR A 220 0.20 -12.74 4.90
CA THR A 220 -0.46 -13.90 4.29
C THR A 220 0.57 -14.93 3.84
N ASN A 221 0.18 -16.15 3.47
CA ASN A 221 1.14 -17.18 3.03
C ASN A 221 2.09 -16.72 1.90
N SER A 222 1.59 -15.91 0.96
CA SER A 222 2.40 -15.37 -0.14
C SER A 222 3.18 -14.10 0.22
N LYS A 223 2.90 -13.48 1.37
CA LYS A 223 3.49 -12.21 1.83
C LYS A 223 4.20 -12.31 3.17
N PHE A 224 4.19 -13.47 3.82
CA PHE A 224 5.04 -13.76 4.96
C PHE A 224 6.50 -13.61 4.49
N GLY A 225 7.30 -12.85 5.25
CA GLY A 225 8.62 -12.38 4.83
C GLY A 225 8.64 -10.98 4.22
N CYS A 226 7.48 -10.35 3.95
CA CYS A 226 7.39 -8.93 3.64
C CYS A 226 7.05 -8.13 4.90
N ASP A 227 7.92 -7.19 5.29
CA ASP A 227 7.74 -6.40 6.52
C ASP A 227 7.93 -4.91 6.25
N ASN A 228 7.19 -4.10 7.00
CA ASN A 228 7.59 -2.71 7.23
C ASN A 228 8.90 -2.71 7.99
N GLU A 229 9.95 -2.12 7.41
CA GLU A 229 11.27 -2.03 8.03
C GLU A 229 11.71 -0.59 8.31
N PHE A 230 11.13 0.38 7.60
CA PHE A 230 11.49 1.79 7.71
C PHE A 230 10.30 2.69 7.43
N ALA A 231 10.20 3.81 8.15
CA ALA A 231 9.26 4.87 7.84
C ALA A 231 9.82 6.24 8.26
N LEU A 232 9.90 7.15 7.29
CA LEU A 232 10.25 8.55 7.48
C LEU A 232 9.00 9.42 7.31
N PHE A 233 8.75 10.33 8.25
CA PHE A 233 7.73 11.37 8.11
C PHE A 233 8.36 12.74 8.34
N VAL A 234 8.10 13.66 7.41
CA VAL A 234 8.59 15.05 7.44
C VAL A 234 7.38 15.97 7.38
N GLU A 235 7.14 16.71 8.45
CA GLU A 235 6.02 17.65 8.60
C GLU A 235 6.56 19.09 8.65
N TYR A 236 5.97 19.99 7.86
CA TYR A 236 6.28 21.42 7.88
C TYR A 236 5.14 22.23 8.49
N GLU A 237 5.47 23.32 9.17
CA GLU A 237 4.46 24.33 9.60
C GLU A 237 4.21 25.38 8.50
N SER A 238 5.12 25.50 7.53
CA SER A 238 5.02 26.35 6.35
C SER A 238 4.75 25.55 5.07
N GLU A 239 4.46 26.23 3.96
CA GLU A 239 4.41 25.59 2.65
C GLU A 239 5.83 25.38 2.14
N LYS A 240 6.24 24.12 1.97
CA LYS A 240 7.51 23.75 1.33
C LYS A 240 7.23 22.67 0.29
N TYR A 241 7.94 22.76 -0.83
CA TYR A 241 7.87 21.78 -1.91
C TYR A 241 9.16 20.97 -1.94
N LEU A 242 9.03 19.66 -1.79
CA LEU A 242 10.11 18.71 -1.93
C LEU A 242 9.84 17.77 -3.12
N PRO A 243 10.91 17.29 -3.79
CA PRO A 243 10.83 16.16 -4.70
C PRO A 243 10.46 14.86 -3.95
N ASP A 244 10.37 13.76 -4.68
CA ASP A 244 10.23 12.44 -4.07
C ASP A 244 11.46 12.11 -3.22
N LEU A 245 11.28 12.00 -1.89
CA LEU A 245 12.37 11.73 -0.96
C LEU A 245 12.98 10.34 -1.10
N SER A 246 12.27 9.38 -1.70
CA SER A 246 12.80 8.03 -1.90
C SER A 246 13.94 7.99 -2.91
N GLU A 247 14.02 8.95 -3.83
CA GLU A 247 15.15 9.09 -4.76
C GLU A 247 16.47 9.38 -4.02
N TYR A 248 16.39 10.04 -2.87
CA TYR A 248 17.54 10.48 -2.08
C TYR A 248 17.91 9.51 -0.95
N ILE A 249 17.22 8.38 -0.82
CA ILE A 249 17.65 7.29 0.07
C ILE A 249 18.80 6.53 -0.58
N LYS A 250 19.88 6.30 0.16
CA LYS A 250 20.93 5.33 -0.22
C LYS A 250 20.84 4.12 0.70
N PHE A 251 20.97 2.92 0.14
CA PHE A 251 20.96 1.68 0.89
C PHE A 251 22.29 0.95 0.68
N ASP A 252 23.06 0.79 1.75
CA ASP A 252 24.30 0.00 1.73
C ASP A 252 23.94 -1.47 2.02
N SER A 253 24.02 -2.30 0.97
CA SER A 253 23.62 -3.72 1.02
C SER A 253 24.54 -4.55 1.92
N GLU A 254 25.82 -4.20 2.04
CA GLU A 254 26.79 -4.94 2.87
C GLU A 254 26.62 -4.60 4.35
N LYS A 255 26.47 -3.30 4.67
CA LYS A 255 26.31 -2.83 6.05
C LYS A 255 24.87 -2.93 6.56
N ARG A 256 23.92 -3.19 5.66
CA ARG A 256 22.47 -3.12 5.92
C ARG A 256 22.12 -1.77 6.55
N GLU A 257 22.47 -0.70 5.85
CA GLU A 257 22.36 0.67 6.35
C GLU A 257 21.57 1.57 5.38
N ILE A 258 20.58 2.29 5.92
CA ILE A 258 19.85 3.35 5.22
C ILE A 258 20.54 4.67 5.53
N ASP A 259 21.07 5.36 4.52
CA ASP A 259 21.69 6.68 4.67
C ASP A 259 20.70 7.79 4.30
N LEU A 260 20.44 8.70 5.25
CA LEU A 260 19.53 9.84 5.12
C LEU A 260 20.25 11.18 4.92
N SER A 261 21.57 11.18 4.72
CA SER A 261 22.38 12.43 4.66
C SER A 261 21.87 13.43 3.61
N ASP A 262 21.56 12.96 2.40
CA ASP A 262 21.03 13.82 1.32
C ASP A 262 19.64 14.38 1.67
N ILE A 263 18.80 13.57 2.33
CA ILE A 263 17.47 13.99 2.80
C ILE A 263 17.59 15.03 3.92
N GLU A 264 18.55 14.89 4.82
CA GLU A 264 18.80 15.85 5.90
C GLU A 264 19.15 17.25 5.38
N GLU A 265 19.92 17.32 4.30
CA GLU A 265 20.27 18.57 3.62
C GLU A 265 19.05 19.20 2.96
N LEU A 266 18.26 18.41 2.21
CA LEU A 266 17.07 18.87 1.51
C LEU A 266 15.94 19.34 2.45
N VAL A 267 15.72 18.60 3.54
CA VAL A 267 14.61 18.82 4.46
C VAL A 267 14.82 20.09 5.30
N GLY A 268 16.06 20.39 5.71
CA GLY A 268 16.34 21.54 6.57
C GLY A 268 15.55 21.49 7.89
N GLU A 269 14.99 22.62 8.31
CA GLU A 269 14.18 22.69 9.53
C GLU A 269 12.75 22.16 9.29
N ALA A 270 12.45 21.00 9.89
CA ALA A 270 11.15 20.34 9.83
C ALA A 270 10.94 19.49 11.08
N LYS A 271 9.69 19.12 11.35
CA LYS A 271 9.39 18.08 12.32
C LYS A 271 9.58 16.72 11.64
N VAL A 272 10.60 15.98 12.06
CA VAL A 272 10.98 14.70 11.46
C VAL A 272 10.73 13.55 12.43
N GLU A 273 10.16 12.47 11.93
CA GLU A 273 9.96 11.21 12.63
C GLU A 273 10.61 10.08 11.82
N VAL A 274 11.62 9.44 12.39
CA VAL A 274 12.31 8.29 11.78
C VAL A 274 11.98 7.04 12.58
N ASN A 275 11.45 6.03 11.89
CA ASN A 275 11.15 4.72 12.47
C ASN A 275 11.86 3.63 11.67
N ALA A 276 12.48 2.68 12.34
CA ALA A 276 13.15 1.55 11.69
C ALA A 276 13.09 0.26 12.52
N ASP A 277 13.22 -0.89 11.86
CA ASP A 277 13.53 -2.15 12.55
C ASP A 277 15.02 -2.14 12.95
N THR A 278 15.30 -1.51 14.09
CA THR A 278 16.67 -1.30 14.61
C THR A 278 17.46 -2.57 14.90
N LYS A 279 16.81 -3.75 14.84
CA LYS A 279 17.49 -5.05 14.96
C LYS A 279 18.01 -5.59 13.64
N LYS A 280 17.56 -5.03 12.51
CA LYS A 280 17.76 -5.59 11.17
C LYS A 280 18.40 -4.62 10.20
N VAL A 281 18.19 -3.31 10.39
CA VAL A 281 18.76 -2.26 9.55
C VAL A 281 19.32 -1.13 10.43
N LYS A 282 20.48 -0.61 10.05
CA LYS A 282 21.04 0.62 10.61
C LYS A 282 20.47 1.82 9.85
N VAL A 283 20.34 2.96 10.53
CA VAL A 283 19.98 4.21 9.87
C VAL A 283 21.04 5.23 10.21
N LYS A 284 21.74 5.74 9.20
CA LYS A 284 22.69 6.83 9.34
C LYS A 284 21.94 8.14 9.23
N THR A 285 21.75 8.79 10.37
CA THR A 285 21.02 10.06 10.49
C THR A 285 21.39 10.81 11.77
N LYS A 286 21.22 12.14 11.76
CA LYS A 286 21.25 13.02 12.94
C LYS A 286 19.96 12.96 13.77
N TRP A 287 18.87 12.44 13.21
CA TRP A 287 17.57 12.39 13.88
C TRP A 287 17.46 11.20 14.83
N GLU A 288 16.62 11.34 15.85
CA GLU A 288 16.29 10.23 16.75
C GLU A 288 15.54 9.12 15.98
N ILE A 289 15.99 7.88 16.14
CA ILE A 289 15.39 6.70 15.50
C ILE A 289 14.53 5.97 16.53
N LYS A 290 13.26 5.75 16.19
CA LYS A 290 12.33 4.94 16.97
C LYS A 290 12.21 3.54 16.38
N ASN A 291 11.94 2.55 17.24
CA ASN A 291 11.64 1.22 16.73
C ASN A 291 10.31 1.25 15.97
N ILE A 292 10.29 0.74 14.73
CA ILE A 292 9.10 0.80 13.89
C ILE A 292 7.91 0.02 14.46
N TYR A 293 8.15 -0.95 15.34
CA TYR A 293 7.13 -1.80 15.96
C TYR A 293 6.60 -1.26 17.31
N GLN A 294 7.10 -0.10 17.78
CA GLN A 294 6.74 0.49 19.09
C GLN A 294 5.93 1.79 18.97
#